data_AF-A0A3A4P6M2-F1
#
_entry.id   AF-A0A3A4P6M2-F1
#
_cell.length_a   1.000
_cell.length_b   1.000
_cell.length_c   1.000
_cell.angle_alpha   90.00
_cell.angle_beta   90.00
_cell.angle_gamma   90.00
#
_symmetry.space_group_name_H-M   'P 1'
#
loop_
_entity.id
_entity.type
_entity.pdbx_description
1 polymer ?
#
loop_
_entity_poly.entity_id
_entity_poly.type
_entity_poly.pdbx_seq_one_letter_code
_entity_poly.pdbx_strand_id
1 'polypeptide(L)'
;MNGSSLSNKPSFHAQALLVGERIELRTLETSDCLAIAPTAVQVHGGGVAVLFRYGTVVLFDVAPMEQATFLNQLQSMITHPYETPEIKTAEVCAWNGTSSS
;
A
#
# COMPACT_ATOMS: atom_id res chain seq x y z
N MET A 1 3.94 -18.47 8.13
CA MET A 1 2.95 -17.39 7.88
C MET A 1 3.24 -16.28 8.87
N ASN A 2 4.21 -15.42 8.59
CA ASN A 2 4.59 -14.31 9.47
C ASN A 2 4.38 -13.00 8.71
N GLY A 3 3.11 -12.68 8.41
CA GLY A 3 2.78 -11.32 7.96
C GLY A 3 3.04 -10.40 9.14
N SER A 4 4.04 -9.52 9.03
CA SER A 4 4.34 -8.52 10.05
C SER A 4 3.08 -7.69 10.32
N SER A 5 2.46 -7.92 11.47
CA SER A 5 1.30 -7.13 11.88
C SER A 5 1.76 -5.71 12.16
N LEU A 6 1.30 -4.74 11.36
CA LEU A 6 1.57 -3.31 11.54
C LEU A 6 1.30 -2.84 12.99
N SER A 7 0.33 -3.47 13.67
CA SER A 7 -0.10 -3.15 15.03
C SER A 7 0.94 -3.35 16.13
N ASN A 8 2.04 -4.06 15.89
CA ASN A 8 3.09 -4.29 16.90
C ASN A 8 4.40 -3.53 16.61
N LYS A 9 4.38 -2.58 15.66
CA LYS A 9 5.55 -1.79 15.28
C LYS A 9 5.42 -0.36 15.82
N PRO A 10 6.41 0.15 16.59
CA PRO A 10 6.38 1.53 17.10
C PRO A 10 6.58 2.56 15.99
N SER A 11 7.22 2.18 14.89
CA SER A 11 7.23 2.91 13.63
C SER A 11 7.39 1.99 12.42
N PHE A 12 6.96 2.45 11.25
CA PHE A 12 7.14 1.76 9.98
C PHE A 12 7.17 2.71 8.79
N HIS A 13 7.83 2.28 7.71
CA HIS A 13 7.92 3.03 6.48
C HIS A 13 6.61 2.98 5.67
N ALA A 14 6.23 4.13 5.11
CA ALA A 14 5.14 4.26 4.16
C ALA A 14 5.64 4.88 2.85
N GLN A 15 5.18 4.35 1.73
CA GLN A 15 5.46 4.90 0.40
C GLN A 15 4.19 5.03 -0.42
N ALA A 16 3.84 6.26 -0.82
CA ALA A 16 2.78 6.53 -1.77
C ALA A 16 3.36 6.64 -3.18
N LEU A 17 2.72 5.97 -4.14
CA LEU A 17 3.05 6.01 -5.55
C LEU A 17 1.81 6.43 -6.35
N LEU A 18 1.94 7.46 -7.19
CA LEU A 18 0.95 7.80 -8.20
C LEU A 18 1.35 7.14 -9.52
N VAL A 19 0.67 6.05 -9.88
CA VAL A 19 1.11 5.12 -10.93
C VAL A 19 0.37 5.28 -12.26
N GLY A 20 -0.73 6.03 -12.28
CA GLY A 20 -1.53 6.31 -13.47
C GLY A 20 -2.77 7.13 -13.12
N GLU A 21 -3.72 7.23 -14.03
CA GLU A 21 -4.97 7.98 -13.80
C GLU A 21 -5.99 7.17 -12.97
N ARG A 22 -6.04 5.85 -13.18
CA ARG A 22 -7.00 4.98 -12.50
C ARG A 22 -6.45 3.59 -12.23
N ILE A 23 -6.96 2.97 -11.16
CA ILE A 23 -6.75 1.55 -10.87
C ILE A 23 -8.11 0.86 -10.89
N GLU A 24 -8.25 -0.15 -11.75
CA GLU A 24 -9.47 -0.94 -11.92
C GLU A 24 -9.55 -2.06 -10.88
N LEU A 25 -10.08 -1.71 -9.71
CA LEU A 25 -10.18 -2.63 -8.55
C LEU A 25 -11.32 -3.65 -8.67
N ARG A 26 -12.16 -3.57 -9.71
CA ARG A 26 -13.28 -4.51 -9.92
C ARG A 26 -12.81 -5.94 -10.16
N THR A 27 -11.56 -6.12 -10.59
CA THR A 27 -10.93 -7.41 -10.82
C THR A 27 -10.31 -8.02 -9.57
N LEU A 28 -10.30 -7.31 -8.43
CA LEU A 28 -9.84 -7.86 -7.16
C LEU A 28 -10.97 -8.68 -6.53
N GLU A 29 -10.66 -9.92 -6.17
CA GLU A 29 -11.60 -10.78 -5.46
C GLU A 29 -11.88 -10.21 -4.07
N THR A 30 -13.13 -10.26 -3.62
CA THR A 30 -13.55 -9.72 -2.32
C THR A 30 -12.78 -10.33 -1.14
N SER A 31 -12.32 -11.58 -1.31
CA SER A 31 -11.50 -12.32 -0.33
C SER A 31 -10.10 -11.72 -0.10
N ASP A 32 -9.60 -10.94 -1.06
CA ASP A 32 -8.28 -10.30 -0.99
C ASP A 32 -8.32 -8.90 -0.34
N CYS A 33 -9.53 -8.37 -0.07
CA CYS A 33 -9.75 -7.01 0.40
C CYS A 33 -9.91 -6.94 1.93
N LEU A 34 -9.02 -6.20 2.59
CA LEU A 34 -9.08 -5.80 4.00
C LEU A 34 -10.08 -4.63 4.23
N ALA A 35 -10.39 -3.86 3.19
CA ALA A 35 -11.40 -2.78 3.14
C ALA A 35 -11.81 -2.53 1.68
N ILE A 36 -12.94 -1.87 1.41
CA ILE A 36 -13.49 -1.65 0.03
C ILE A 36 -13.51 -0.16 -0.38
N ALA A 37 -13.11 0.75 0.51
CA ALA A 37 -13.03 2.19 0.24
C ALA A 37 -12.12 2.90 1.27
N PRO A 38 -10.80 3.03 1.02
CA PRO A 38 -10.02 2.48 -0.09
C PRO A 38 -9.78 0.96 0.03
N THR A 39 -9.36 0.32 -1.06
CA THR A 39 -9.11 -1.13 -1.05
C THR A 39 -7.76 -1.44 -0.44
N ALA A 40 -7.73 -2.08 0.72
CA ALA A 40 -6.49 -2.52 1.35
C ALA A 40 -6.27 -4.02 1.08
N VAL A 41 -5.06 -4.44 0.73
CA VAL A 41 -4.71 -5.85 0.48
C VAL A 41 -3.39 -6.19 1.18
N GLN A 42 -3.21 -7.46 1.54
CA GLN A 42 -1.91 -7.95 2.03
C GLN A 42 -0.95 -8.11 0.85
N VAL A 43 0.31 -7.67 1.01
CA VAL A 43 1.34 -7.92 0.01
C VAL A 43 2.03 -9.26 0.30
N HIS A 44 2.26 -10.05 -0.74
CA HIS A 44 3.04 -11.29 -0.59
C HIS A 44 4.44 -10.98 -0.06
N GLY A 45 4.86 -11.68 0.99
CA GLY A 45 6.12 -11.39 1.68
C GLY A 45 5.98 -10.44 2.88
N GLY A 46 4.85 -9.75 3.03
CA GLY A 46 4.52 -8.90 4.19
C GLY A 46 4.17 -7.46 3.84
N GLY A 47 3.57 -6.76 4.80
CA GLY A 47 3.10 -5.39 4.63
C GLY A 47 1.71 -5.28 3.99
N VAL A 48 1.25 -4.03 3.84
CA VAL A 48 -0.10 -3.71 3.33
C VAL A 48 0.00 -2.75 2.16
N ALA A 49 -0.79 -3.00 1.12
CA ALA A 49 -1.01 -2.05 0.04
C ALA A 49 -2.44 -1.49 0.12
N VAL A 50 -2.57 -0.18 0.11
CA VAL A 50 -3.85 0.53 0.03
C VAL A 50 -3.98 1.15 -1.36
N LEU A 51 -4.97 0.70 -2.10
CA LEU A 51 -5.24 1.05 -3.48
C LEU A 51 -6.39 2.05 -3.56
N PHE A 52 -6.10 3.18 -4.19
CA PHE A 52 -7.07 4.21 -4.50
C PHE A 52 -7.41 4.19 -5.98
N ARG A 53 -8.71 4.19 -6.29
CA ARG A 53 -9.20 4.11 -7.68
C ARG A 53 -8.71 5.25 -8.59
N TYR A 54 -8.22 6.34 -8.01
CA TYR A 54 -7.68 7.51 -8.71
C TYR A 54 -6.16 7.39 -9.03
N GLY A 55 -5.61 6.17 -9.02
CA GLY A 55 -4.24 5.96 -9.50
C GLY A 55 -3.15 5.89 -8.43
N THR A 56 -3.52 5.94 -7.15
CA THR A 56 -2.55 5.94 -6.04
C THR A 56 -2.48 4.59 -5.34
N VAL A 57 -1.26 4.15 -5.06
CA VAL A 57 -0.94 2.99 -4.22
C VAL A 57 -0.16 3.49 -3.02
N VAL A 58 -0.59 3.13 -1.81
CA VAL A 58 0.19 3.39 -0.59
C VAL A 58 0.64 2.07 0.00
N LEU A 59 1.96 1.88 0.11
CA LEU A 59 2.59 0.70 0.65
C LEU A 59 3.05 0.98 2.08
N PHE A 60 2.68 0.11 3.01
CA PHE A 60 3.06 0.18 4.41
C PHE A 60 3.90 -1.04 4.77
N ASP A 61 5.14 -0.80 5.20
CA ASP A 61 6.07 -1.83 5.65
C ASP A 61 6.34 -2.93 4.61
N VAL A 62 6.33 -2.55 3.33
CA VAL A 62 6.60 -3.45 2.21
C VAL A 62 8.08 -3.34 1.82
N ALA A 63 8.78 -4.48 1.76
CA ALA A 63 10.18 -4.51 1.36
C ALA A 63 10.34 -4.21 -0.15
N PRO A 64 11.49 -3.67 -0.59
CA PRO A 64 11.64 -3.16 -1.96
C PRO A 64 11.40 -4.19 -3.08
N MET A 65 11.75 -5.45 -2.86
CA MET A 65 11.56 -6.53 -3.83
C MET A 65 10.08 -6.91 -3.97
N GLU A 66 9.37 -6.98 -2.84
CA GLU A 66 7.95 -7.24 -2.73
C GLU A 66 7.15 -6.09 -3.34
N GLN A 67 7.58 -4.84 -3.12
CA GLN A 67 7.03 -3.65 -3.77
C GLN A 67 7.12 -3.75 -5.29
N ALA A 68 8.31 -4.04 -5.84
CA ALA A 68 8.48 -4.17 -7.28
C ALA A 68 7.59 -5.28 -7.87
N THR A 69 7.52 -6.41 -7.18
CA THR A 69 6.67 -7.55 -7.55
C THR A 69 5.18 -7.17 -7.56
N PHE A 70 4.72 -6.49 -6.50
CA PHE A 70 3.35 -6.04 -6.37
C PHE A 70 2.96 -5.03 -7.46
N LEU A 71 3.82 -4.05 -7.73
CA LEU A 71 3.56 -3.04 -8.78
C LEU A 71 3.51 -3.68 -10.18
N ASN A 72 4.36 -4.67 -10.45
CA ASN A 72 4.31 -5.40 -11.72
C ASN A 72 2.99 -6.18 -11.89
N GLN A 73 2.49 -6.80 -10.83
CA GLN A 73 1.19 -7.48 -10.85
C GLN A 73 0.04 -6.49 -11.09
N LEU A 74 0.15 -5.29 -10.52
CA LEU A 74 -0.87 -4.24 -10.63
C LEU A 74 -0.92 -3.59 -12.02
N GLN A 75 0.14 -3.68 -12.84
CA GLN A 75 0.21 -3.00 -14.14
C GLN A 75 -0.99 -3.26 -15.05
N SER A 76 -1.51 -4.49 -15.08
CA SER A 76 -2.67 -4.86 -15.92
C SER A 76 -3.97 -4.18 -15.48
N MET A 77 -4.02 -3.64 -14.26
CA MET A 77 -5.17 -2.97 -13.69
C MET A 77 -5.07 -1.43 -13.75
N ILE A 78 -3.95 -0.88 -14.24
CA ILE A 78 -3.74 0.57 -14.30
C ILE A 78 -4.21 1.10 -15.66
N THR A 79 -5.11 2.09 -15.63
CA THR A 79 -5.52 2.84 -16.82
C THR A 79 -4.65 4.09 -16.95
N HIS A 80 -4.11 4.31 -18.16
CA HIS A 80 -3.15 5.39 -18.46
C HIS A 80 -1.98 5.42 -17.46
N PRO A 81 -1.11 4.39 -17.46
CA PRO A 81 0.04 4.34 -16.57
C PRO A 81 1.01 5.48 -16.87
N TYR A 82 1.62 6.03 -15.81
CA TYR A 82 2.64 7.06 -15.95
C TYR A 82 4.01 6.40 -16.19
N GLU A 83 4.78 6.93 -17.16
CA GLU A 83 6.14 6.45 -17.44
C GLU A 83 7.05 6.55 -16.21
N THR A 84 6.88 7.62 -15.43
CA THR A 84 7.60 7.83 -14.18
C THR A 84 6.58 8.10 -13.05
N PRO A 85 6.28 7.10 -12.20
CA PRO A 85 5.41 7.30 -11.05
C PRO A 85 5.96 8.36 -10.09
N GLU A 86 5.09 9.24 -9.59
CA GLU A 86 5.48 10.13 -8.49
C GLU A 86 5.53 9.34 -7.19
N ILE A 87 6.59 9.53 -6.39
CA ILE A 87 6.81 8.80 -5.14
C ILE A 87 6.90 9.79 -3.97
N LYS A 88 6.21 9.48 -2.87
CA LYS A 88 6.35 10.14 -1.57
C LYS A 88 6.61 9.09 -0.50
N THR A 89 7.55 9.37 0.39
CA THR A 89 7.87 8.51 1.53
C THR A 89 7.57 9.23 2.84
N ALA A 90 7.21 8.44 3.86
CA ALA A 90 7.03 8.93 5.22
C ALA A 90 7.38 7.82 6.21
N GLU A 91 7.84 8.21 7.40
CA GLU A 91 7.88 7.32 8.55
C GLU A 91 6.60 7.51 9.36
N VAL A 92 5.89 6.43 9.63
CA VAL A 92 4.69 6.43 10.45
C VAL A 92 5.07 5.95 11.84
N CYS A 93 4.86 6.78 12.86
CA CYS A 93 5.11 6.44 14.26
C CYS A 93 3.80 6.23 15.00
N ALA A 94 3.75 5.21 15.85
CA ALA A 94 2.69 5.09 16.85
C ALA A 94 2.79 6.28 17.82
N TRP A 95 1.64 6.85 18.17
CA TRP A 95 1.59 7.87 19.20
C TRP A 95 1.54 7.22 20.58
N ASN A 96 2.46 7.61 21.46
CA ASN A 96 2.66 6.94 22.76
C ASN A 96 1.95 7.64 23.92
N GLY A 97 1.19 8.72 23.67
CA GLY A 97 0.31 9.35 24.66
C GLY A 97 0.92 9.60 26.04
N THR A 98 1.93 10.45 26.14
CA THR A 98 2.27 11.09 27.42
C THR A 98 2.01 12.59 27.31
N SER A 99 0.75 12.99 27.44
CA SER A 99 0.42 14.35 27.82
C SER A 99 0.70 14.49 29.30
N SER A 100 1.88 14.99 29.65
CA SER A 100 2.19 15.44 31.00
C SER A 100 1.33 16.67 31.30
N SER A 101 0.37 16.53 32.20
CA SER A 101 -0.31 17.65 32.86
C SER A 101 0.52 18.17 34.03
#